data_AF-A0A7J4B147-F1
#
_entry.id   AF-A0A7J4B147-F1
#
_cell.length_a   1.000
_cell.length_b   1.000
_cell.length_c   1.000
_cell.angle_alpha   90.00
_cell.angle_beta   90.00
_cell.angle_gamma   90.00
#
_symmetry.space_group_name_H-M   'P 1'
#
loop_
_entity.id
_entity.type
_entity.pdbx_description
1 polymer ?
#
loop_
_entity_poly.entity_id
_entity_poly.type
_entity_poly.pdbx_seq_one_letter_code
_entity_poly.pdbx_strand_id
1 'polypeptide(L)'
;MNIFELIKEDYDVRRLRNRCNYKDCDRYPSKEILIYETDFKKIKTRDLVSLYLCIKHFKEANENLIKKLSEIEVKDKRIDVRVSDLGFRYIRGSSSTR
;
A
#
# COMPACT_ATOMS: atom_id res chain seq x y z
N MET A 1 7.66 -8.17 -16.46
CA MET A 1 8.03 -7.85 -15.06
C MET A 1 6.83 -8.17 -14.17
N ASN A 2 6.99 -8.91 -13.07
CA ASN A 2 5.87 -9.29 -12.22
C ASN A 2 5.56 -8.16 -11.21
N ILE A 3 4.30 -7.77 -11.06
CA ILE A 3 3.86 -6.69 -10.14
C ILE A 3 4.40 -6.92 -8.72
N PHE A 4 4.42 -8.17 -8.27
CA PHE A 4 4.93 -8.53 -6.94
C PHE A 4 6.43 -8.29 -6.77
N GLU A 5 7.23 -8.41 -7.84
CA GLU A 5 8.67 -8.13 -7.78
C GLU A 5 8.91 -6.63 -7.65
N LEU A 6 8.21 -5.82 -8.45
CA LEU A 6 8.25 -4.35 -8.41
C LEU A 6 7.92 -3.82 -7.01
N ILE A 7 6.91 -4.40 -6.34
CA ILE A 7 6.57 -4.03 -4.96
C ILE A 7 7.65 -4.47 -3.97
N LYS A 8 8.22 -5.66 -4.12
CA LYS A 8 9.23 -6.18 -3.17
C LYS A 8 10.58 -5.47 -3.25
N GLU A 9 10.86 -4.75 -4.32
CA GLU A 9 12.07 -3.93 -4.48
C GLU A 9 12.16 -2.84 -3.40
N ASP A 10 11.06 -2.11 -3.16
CA ASP A 10 11.05 -0.96 -2.26
C ASP A 10 10.23 -1.19 -0.97
N TYR A 11 9.38 -2.23 -0.95
CA TYR A 11 8.41 -2.45 0.13
C TYR A 11 8.53 -3.84 0.77
N ASP A 12 8.51 -3.89 2.09
CA ASP A 12 8.38 -5.10 2.91
C ASP A 12 6.92 -5.33 3.30
N VAL A 13 6.18 -6.04 2.46
CA VAL A 13 4.74 -6.33 2.62
C VAL A 13 4.38 -7.15 3.86
N ARG A 14 5.36 -7.70 4.58
CA ARG A 14 5.13 -8.42 5.86
C ARG A 14 4.82 -7.45 7.00
N ARG A 15 5.24 -6.19 6.86
CA ARG A 15 4.95 -5.10 7.81
C ARG A 15 3.52 -4.62 7.62
N LEU A 16 2.54 -5.38 8.09
CA LEU A 16 1.11 -5.04 8.01
C LEU A 16 0.80 -3.67 8.68
N ARG A 17 -0.43 -3.44 9.13
CA ARG A 17 -0.90 -2.19 9.78
C ARG A 17 -0.11 -1.66 10.99
N ASN A 18 0.93 -2.34 11.44
CA ASN A 18 1.75 -1.97 12.60
C ASN A 18 2.93 -1.05 12.25
N ARG A 19 3.50 -1.15 11.03
CA ARG A 19 4.65 -0.35 10.59
C ARG A 19 4.53 0.00 9.11
N CYS A 20 5.19 1.09 8.71
CA CYS A 20 5.31 1.47 7.32
C CYS A 20 5.98 0.33 6.51
N ASN A 21 5.39 -0.01 5.36
CA ASN A 21 5.90 -1.03 4.44
C ASN A 21 7.15 -0.60 3.69
N TYR A 22 7.43 0.69 3.56
CA TYR A 22 8.67 1.15 2.93
C TYR A 22 9.89 0.60 3.69
N LYS A 23 10.87 0.06 2.97
CA LYS A 23 12.10 -0.48 3.57
C LYS A 23 12.78 0.58 4.44
N ASP A 24 13.37 0.12 5.54
CA ASP A 24 14.07 0.99 6.50
C ASP A 24 13.22 2.12 7.13
N CYS A 25 11.89 1.96 7.11
CA CYS A 25 10.97 2.84 7.82
C CYS A 25 10.30 2.13 9.01
N ASP A 26 10.45 2.70 10.20
CA ASP A 26 9.78 2.23 11.42
C ASP A 26 8.60 3.11 11.87
N ARG A 27 8.19 4.07 11.04
CA ARG A 27 7.06 4.95 11.36
C ARG A 27 5.74 4.18 11.33
N TYR A 28 4.78 4.63 12.13
CA TYR A 28 3.42 4.10 12.09
C TYR A 28 2.75 4.47 10.75
N PRO A 29 2.03 3.54 10.10
CA PRO A 29 1.34 3.82 8.86
C PRO A 29 0.08 4.64 9.12
N SER A 30 -0.19 5.58 8.23
CA SER A 30 -1.35 6.48 8.27
C SER A 30 -2.30 6.26 7.10
N LYS A 31 -1.79 5.68 6.01
CA LYS A 31 -2.49 5.44 4.75
C LYS A 31 -2.31 3.98 4.35
N GLU A 32 -3.32 3.43 3.72
CA GLU A 32 -3.29 2.13 3.04
C GLU A 32 -3.48 2.35 1.54
N ILE A 33 -2.64 1.70 0.75
CA ILE A 33 -2.75 1.59 -0.70
C ILE A 33 -3.08 0.13 -1.02
N LEU A 34 -4.31 -0.13 -1.41
CA LEU A 34 -4.75 -1.43 -1.92
C LEU A 34 -4.58 -1.45 -3.43
N ILE A 35 -3.79 -2.40 -3.93
CA ILE A 35 -3.62 -2.67 -5.35
C ILE A 35 -4.45 -3.90 -5.67
N TYR A 36 -5.33 -3.79 -6.66
CA TYR A 36 -6.22 -4.87 -7.08
C TYR A 36 -6.26 -4.98 -8.61
N GLU A 37 -6.52 -6.20 -9.07
CA GLU A 37 -6.69 -6.54 -10.47
C GLU A 37 -8.17 -6.76 -10.76
N THR A 38 -8.68 -6.15 -11.83
CA THR A 38 -10.02 -6.40 -12.36
C THR A 38 -9.90 -7.17 -13.66
N ASP A 39 -10.44 -8.39 -13.70
CA ASP A 39 -10.58 -9.21 -14.91
C ASP A 39 -11.94 -8.93 -15.56
N PHE A 40 -11.92 -8.31 -16.74
CA PHE A 40 -13.15 -7.93 -17.45
C PHE A 40 -13.87 -9.12 -18.08
N LYS A 41 -13.17 -10.21 -18.39
CA LYS A 41 -13.78 -11.41 -18.97
C LYS A 41 -14.60 -12.17 -17.94
N LYS A 42 -14.14 -12.17 -16.68
CA LYS A 42 -14.79 -12.90 -15.59
C LYS A 42 -15.63 -12.00 -14.67
N ILE A 43 -15.57 -10.68 -14.87
CA ILE A 43 -16.17 -9.66 -13.99
C ILE A 43 -15.78 -9.95 -12.53
N LYS A 44 -14.49 -10.21 -12.31
CA LYS A 44 -13.94 -10.55 -10.99
C LYS A 44 -12.85 -9.57 -10.64
N THR A 45 -12.93 -9.07 -9.41
CA THR A 45 -11.86 -8.30 -8.78
C THR A 45 -11.05 -9.21 -7.87
N ARG A 46 -9.73 -9.01 -7.85
CA ARG A 46 -8.80 -9.73 -7.00
C ARG A 46 -7.83 -8.75 -6.36
N ASP A 47 -7.80 -8.74 -5.04
CA ASP A 47 -6.81 -7.99 -4.29
C ASP A 47 -5.42 -8.63 -4.48
N LEU A 48 -4.44 -7.81 -4.86
CA LEU A 48 -3.06 -8.24 -5.05
C LEU A 48 -2.22 -7.99 -3.81
N VAL A 49 -2.25 -6.75 -3.30
CA VAL A 49 -1.46 -6.34 -2.13
C VAL A 49 -2.06 -5.12 -1.44
N SER A 50 -1.90 -5.04 -0.13
CA SER A 50 -2.10 -3.80 0.65
C SER A 50 -0.75 -3.27 1.15
N LEU A 51 -0.48 -1.99 0.89
CA LEU A 51 0.68 -1.27 1.39
C LEU A 51 0.26 -0.20 2.42
N TYR A 52 0.65 -0.41 3.65
CA TYR A 52 0.52 0.48 4.79
C TYR A 52 1.71 1.45 4.85
N LEU A 53 1.49 2.73 4.58
CA LEU A 53 2.56 3.73 4.49
C LEU A 53 2.30 4.90 5.44
N CYS A 54 3.39 5.48 5.96
CA CYS A 54 3.31 6.80 6.61
C CYS A 54 3.09 7.90 5.57
N ILE A 55 2.62 9.09 5.99
CA ILE A 55 2.32 10.22 5.09
C ILE A 55 3.47 10.53 4.12
N LYS A 56 4.73 10.48 4.59
CA LYS A 56 5.91 10.77 3.77
C LYS A 56 6.03 9.78 2.62
N HIS A 57 6.19 8.49 2.93
CA HIS A 57 6.36 7.46 1.91
C HIS A 57 5.09 7.20 1.09
N PHE A 58 3.91 7.56 1.60
CA PHE A 58 2.69 7.57 0.80
C PHE A 58 2.80 8.57 -0.37
N LYS A 59 3.27 9.79 -0.13
CA LYS A 59 3.44 10.80 -1.20
C LYS A 59 4.44 10.31 -2.26
N GLU A 60 5.59 9.79 -1.82
CA GLU A 60 6.62 9.24 -2.72
C GLU A 60 6.10 8.03 -3.51
N ALA A 61 5.37 7.12 -2.87
CA ALA A 61 4.75 5.98 -3.54
C ALA A 61 3.67 6.44 -4.53
N ASN A 62 2.85 7.42 -4.18
CA ASN A 62 1.79 7.93 -5.04
C ASN A 62 2.36 8.56 -6.33
N GLU A 63 3.54 9.19 -6.24
CA GLU A 63 4.21 9.77 -7.41
C GLU A 63 4.91 8.74 -8.29
N ASN A 64 5.50 7.69 -7.71
CA ASN A 64 6.36 6.75 -8.43
C ASN A 64 5.68 5.39 -8.70
N LEU A 65 5.09 4.78 -7.67
CA LEU A 65 4.47 3.45 -7.77
C LEU A 65 3.24 3.47 -8.67
N ILE A 66 2.36 4.47 -8.53
CA ILE A 66 1.12 4.54 -9.33
C ILE A 66 1.44 4.73 -10.80
N LYS A 67 2.46 5.55 -11.14
CA LYS A 67 2.94 5.69 -12.52
C LYS A 67 3.44 4.37 -13.07
N LYS A 68 4.34 3.69 -12.34
CA LYS A 68 4.86 2.37 -12.73
C LYS A 68 3.72 1.35 -12.93
N LEU A 69 2.70 1.35 -12.06
CA LEU A 69 1.55 0.45 -12.18
C LEU A 69 0.67 0.77 -13.40
N SER A 70 0.54 2.06 -13.76
CA SER A 70 -0.24 2.47 -14.94
C SER A 70 0.42 2.10 -16.27
N GLU A 71 1.74 1.94 -16.29
CA GLU A 71 2.51 1.52 -17.47
C GLU A 71 2.42 -0.01 -17.72
N ILE A 72 1.92 -0.78 -16.76
CA ILE A 72 1.75 -2.23 -16.91
C ILE A 72 0.50 -2.50 -17.74
N GLU A 73 0.68 -2.74 -19.03
CA GLU A 73 -0.38 -3.26 -19.89
C GLU A 73 -0.63 -4.74 -19.60
N VAL A 74 -1.84 -5.05 -19.11
CA VAL A 74 -2.30 -6.43 -18.93
C VAL A 74 -3.48 -6.69 -19.86
N LYS A 75 -3.34 -7.67 -20.74
CA LYS A 75 -4.40 -8.02 -21.69
C LYS A 75 -5.65 -8.48 -20.94
N ASP A 76 -6.81 -7.88 -21.26
CA ASP A 76 -8.13 -8.17 -20.67
C ASP A 76 -8.23 -7.92 -19.15
N LYS A 77 -7.26 -7.23 -18.55
CA LYS A 77 -7.26 -6.92 -17.13
C LYS A 77 -6.83 -5.49 -16.88
N ARG A 78 -7.25 -4.93 -15.76
CA ARG A 78 -6.84 -3.60 -15.32
C ARG A 78 -6.32 -3.68 -13.91
N ILE A 79 -5.19 -3.02 -13.67
CA ILE A 79 -4.67 -2.80 -12.32
C ILE A 79 -5.21 -1.45 -11.86
N ASP A 80 -5.87 -1.46 -10.72
CA ASP A 80 -6.38 -0.25 -10.08
C ASP A 80 -5.82 -0.14 -8.67
N VAL A 81 -5.84 1.10 -8.17
CA VAL A 81 -5.29 1.45 -6.86
C VAL A 81 -6.36 2.16 -6.05
N ARG A 82 -6.60 1.70 -4.82
CA ARG A 82 -7.48 2.34 -3.85
C ARG A 82 -6.67 2.82 -2.66
N VAL A 83 -6.87 4.09 -2.30
CA VAL A 83 -6.24 4.69 -1.12
C VAL A 83 -7.27 4.80 0.00
N SER A 84 -6.86 4.46 1.23
CA SER A 84 -7.69 4.56 2.43
C SER A 84 -6.90 5.17 3.59
N ASP A 85 -7.59 5.95 4.43
CA ASP A 85 -7.05 6.45 5.69
C ASP A 85 -7.13 5.37 6.78
N LEU A 86 -6.03 5.14 7.48
CA LEU A 86 -5.96 4.11 8.53
C LEU A 86 -6.54 4.58 9.88
N GLY A 87 -6.79 5.87 10.02
CA GLY A 87 -7.13 6.53 11.29
C GLY A 87 -5.92 6.58 12.22
N PHE A 88 -5.78 7.67 12.97
CA PHE A 88 -4.80 7.73 14.05
C PHE A 88 -5.27 6.79 15.17
N ARG A 89 -4.54 5.71 15.45
CA ARG A 89 -4.65 5.07 16.76
C ARG A 89 -4.03 6.03 17.77
N TYR A 90 -4.87 6.85 18.41
CA TYR A 90 -4.52 7.49 19.67
C TYR A 90 -4.23 6.37 20.67
N ILE A 91 -2.95 6.04 20.86
CA ILE A 91 -2.53 5.36 22.08
C ILE A 91 -2.64 6.43 23.14
N ARG A 92 -3.76 6.43 23.88
CA ARG A 92 -3.92 7.23 25.09
C ARG A 92 -2.74 6.85 25.98
N GLY A 93 -1.73 7.72 26.06
CA GLY A 93 -0.69 7.62 27.06
C GLY A 93 -1.39 7.53 28.40
N SER A 94 -1.19 6.42 29.10
CA SER A 94 -1.63 6.28 30.47
C SER A 94 -0.91 7.36 31.27
N SER A 95 -1.62 8.43 31.61
CA SER A 95 -1.19 9.41 32.60
C SER A 95 -1.00 8.67 33.91
N SER A 96 0.22 8.20 34.17
CA SER A 96 0.59 7.69 35.48
C SER A 96 0.89 8.90 36.36
N THR A 97 -0.15 9.45 36.97
CA THR A 97 0.01 10.36 38.11
C THR A 97 0.60 9.57 39.27
N ARG A 98 1.83 9.90 39.65
CA ARG A 98 2.34 9.73 41.02
C ARG A 98 3.05 11.02 41.41
#